data_AF-W1Y8G1-F1
#
_entry.id   AF-W1Y8G1-F1
#
_cell.length_a   1.000
_cell.length_b   1.000
_cell.length_c   1.000
_cell.angle_alpha   90.00
_cell.angle_beta   90.00
_cell.angle_gamma   90.00
#
_symmetry.space_group_name_H-M   'P 1'
#
loop_
_entity.id
_entity.type
_entity.pdbx_description
1 polymer ?
#
loop_
_entity_poly.entity_id
_entity_poly.type
_entity_poly.pdbx_seq_one_letter_code
_entity_poly.pdbx_strand_id
1 'polypeptide(L)'
;MSRPDFDLSVYLVTDTAQCGGPEEIVETVRRAISGGVTLVQFRDHDLPDDEFVALGRRVRDVCDEIPLIIDDRVHLVAEIGADGAHVGQSDMP
;
A
#
# COMPACT_ATOMS: atom_id res chain seq x y z
N MET A 1 11.99 -5.30 18.85
CA MET A 1 11.33 -6.23 17.93
C MET A 1 12.24 -6.41 16.73
N SER A 2 12.48 -7.64 16.27
CA SER A 2 13.21 -7.86 15.02
C SER A 2 12.36 -7.35 13.86
N ARG A 3 12.98 -6.69 12.88
CA ARG A 3 12.28 -6.27 11.67
C ARG A 3 11.78 -7.53 10.95
N PRO A 4 10.52 -7.58 10.48
CA PRO A 4 10.04 -8.70 9.69
C PRO A 4 10.90 -8.84 8.42
N ASP A 5 11.20 -10.07 8.04
CA ASP A 5 11.88 -10.36 6.78
C ASP A 5 10.84 -10.29 5.65
N PHE A 6 10.89 -9.22 4.87
CA PHE A 6 10.05 -9.06 3.69
C PHE A 6 10.66 -9.77 2.49
N ASP A 7 9.84 -10.52 1.76
CA ASP A 7 10.19 -11.01 0.42
C ASP A 7 9.99 -9.88 -0.59
N LEU A 8 11.10 -9.31 -1.08
CA LEU A 8 11.10 -8.19 -2.03
C LEU A 8 11.18 -8.63 -3.50
N SER A 9 10.96 -9.92 -3.80
CA SER A 9 11.11 -10.48 -5.15
C SER A 9 10.21 -9.81 -6.18
N VAL A 10 8.94 -9.58 -5.85
CA VAL A 10 7.99 -8.83 -6.68
C VAL A 10 7.25 -7.81 -5.83
N TYR A 11 7.78 -6.60 -5.83
CA TYR A 11 7.24 -5.47 -5.09
C TYR A 11 6.35 -4.60 -6.01
N LEU A 12 5.03 -4.70 -5.84
CA LEU A 12 4.07 -3.86 -6.54
C LEU A 12 3.96 -2.49 -5.87
N VAL A 13 4.14 -1.42 -6.66
CA VAL A 13 3.79 -0.05 -6.27
C VAL A 13 2.56 0.36 -7.06
N THR A 14 1.51 0.82 -6.38
CA THR A 14 0.24 1.19 -7.03
C THR A 14 0.22 2.65 -7.46
N ASP A 15 -0.72 2.98 -8.34
CA ASP A 15 -1.17 4.35 -8.58
C ASP A 15 -2.68 4.28 -8.89
N THR A 16 -3.51 4.92 -8.07
CA THR A 16 -4.98 4.79 -8.17
C THR A 16 -5.50 5.24 -9.53
N ALA A 17 -4.98 6.34 -10.08
CA ALA A 17 -5.42 6.85 -11.37
C ALA A 17 -5.03 5.90 -12.52
N GLN A 18 -3.81 5.36 -12.49
CA GLN A 18 -3.36 4.38 -13.48
C GLN A 18 -4.08 3.03 -13.38
N CYS A 19 -4.56 2.66 -12.20
CA CYS A 19 -5.41 1.48 -12.02
C CYS A 19 -6.83 1.69 -12.56
N GLY A 20 -7.27 2.93 -12.78
CA GLY A 20 -8.63 3.24 -13.23
C GLY A 20 -9.59 3.68 -12.11
N GLY A 21 -9.07 3.98 -10.92
CA GLY A 21 -9.83 4.53 -9.79
C GLY A 21 -9.85 3.65 -8.53
N PRO A 22 -10.53 4.10 -7.46
CA PRO A 22 -10.54 3.44 -6.15
C PRO A 22 -11.08 2.00 -6.15
N GLU A 23 -12.00 1.67 -7.07
CA GLU A 23 -12.53 0.32 -7.20
C GLU A 23 -11.53 -0.59 -7.93
N GLU A 24 -10.93 -0.09 -9.01
CA GLU A 24 -10.06 -0.88 -9.88
C GLU A 24 -8.67 -1.14 -9.28
N ILE A 25 -8.17 -0.24 -8.41
CA ILE A 25 -6.92 -0.50 -7.68
C ILE A 25 -7.04 -1.70 -6.73
N VAL A 26 -8.18 -1.85 -6.05
CA VAL A 26 -8.42 -3.00 -5.15
C VAL A 26 -8.42 -4.31 -5.94
N GLU A 27 -9.09 -4.33 -7.09
CA GLU A 27 -9.09 -5.50 -7.98
C GLU A 27 -7.71 -5.75 -8.61
N THR A 28 -6.97 -4.69 -8.96
CA THR A 28 -5.59 -4.78 -9.45
C THR A 28 -4.69 -5.45 -8.43
N VAL A 29 -4.73 -5.02 -7.16
CA VAL A 29 -3.97 -5.63 -6.07
C VAL A 29 -4.37 -7.10 -5.89
N ARG A 30 -5.66 -7.40 -5.85
CA ARG A 30 -6.16 -8.79 -5.71
C ARG A 30 -5.63 -9.71 -6.83
N ARG A 31 -5.64 -9.24 -8.08
CA ARG A 31 -5.11 -9.97 -9.24
C ARG A 31 -3.60 -10.13 -9.16
N ALA A 32 -2.88 -9.09 -8.73
CA ALA A 32 -1.44 -9.11 -8.64
C ALA A 32 -0.96 -10.10 -7.55
N ILE A 33 -1.64 -10.15 -6.41
CA ILE A 33 -1.39 -11.16 -5.36
C ILE A 33 -1.65 -12.57 -5.91
N SER A 34 -2.76 -12.78 -6.61
CA SER A 34 -3.04 -14.07 -7.28
C SER A 34 -1.97 -14.44 -8.33
N GLY A 35 -1.24 -13.45 -8.84
CA GLY A 35 -0.13 -13.60 -9.78
C GLY A 35 1.25 -13.75 -9.14
N GLY A 36 1.35 -13.73 -7.80
CA GLY A 36 2.60 -13.94 -7.06
C GLY A 36 3.35 -12.67 -6.65
N VAL A 37 2.68 -11.53 -6.53
CA VAL A 37 3.26 -10.36 -5.82
C VAL A 37 3.58 -10.72 -4.38
N THR A 38 4.76 -10.32 -3.91
CA THR A 38 5.28 -10.65 -2.58
C THR A 38 5.19 -9.49 -1.60
N LEU A 39 5.01 -8.26 -2.09
CA LEU A 39 4.81 -7.07 -1.27
C LEU A 39 4.06 -5.98 -2.05
N VAL A 40 3.19 -5.22 -1.38
CA VAL A 40 2.41 -4.12 -1.98
C VAL A 40 2.74 -2.79 -1.31
N GLN A 41 2.95 -1.75 -2.09
CA GLN A 41 2.98 -0.36 -1.64
C GLN A 41 1.78 0.37 -2.21
N PHE A 42 0.89 0.79 -1.32
CA PHE A 42 -0.22 1.66 -1.65
C PHE A 42 0.27 3.10 -1.73
N ARG A 43 0.22 3.64 -2.94
CA ARG A 43 0.66 4.98 -3.29
C ARG A 43 -0.44 5.72 -4.05
N ASP A 44 -0.73 6.92 -3.56
CA ASP A 44 -1.64 7.89 -4.17
C ASP A 44 -1.19 9.30 -3.75
N HIS A 45 -0.99 10.20 -4.70
CA HIS A 45 -0.48 11.55 -4.43
C HIS A 45 -1.58 12.61 -4.35
N ASP A 46 -2.79 12.29 -4.78
CA ASP A 46 -3.88 13.25 -4.93
C ASP A 46 -4.93 13.13 -3.82
N LEU A 47 -5.10 11.92 -3.27
CA LEU A 47 -6.11 11.69 -2.24
C LEU A 47 -5.79 12.45 -0.94
N PRO A 48 -6.81 13.13 -0.36
CA PRO A 48 -6.70 13.64 1.00
C PRO A 48 -6.62 12.48 2.01
N ASP A 49 -6.08 12.75 3.19
CA ASP A 49 -5.75 11.71 4.19
C ASP A 49 -6.95 10.83 4.57
N ASP A 50 -8.16 11.38 4.68
CA ASP A 50 -9.37 10.64 5.03
C ASP A 50 -9.80 9.66 3.92
N GLU A 51 -9.76 10.10 2.66
CA GLU A 51 -10.01 9.24 1.50
C GLU A 51 -8.89 8.22 1.30
N PHE A 52 -7.64 8.62 1.53
CA PHE A 52 -6.46 7.74 1.48
C PHE A 52 -6.57 6.63 2.52
N VAL A 53 -6.97 6.93 3.75
CA VAL A 53 -7.22 5.93 4.79
C VAL A 53 -8.36 4.99 4.40
N ALA A 54 -9.48 5.54 3.89
CA ALA A 54 -10.62 4.74 3.49
C ALA A 54 -10.26 3.74 2.37
N LEU A 55 -9.53 4.19 1.35
CA LEU A 55 -9.06 3.32 0.28
C LEU A 55 -7.95 2.37 0.74
N GLY A 56 -7.01 2.85 1.56
CA GLY A 56 -5.92 2.06 2.12
C GLY A 56 -6.42 0.87 2.94
N ARG A 57 -7.52 1.04 3.71
CA ARG A 57 -8.17 -0.08 4.42
C ARG A 57 -8.74 -1.13 3.45
N ARG A 58 -9.38 -0.69 2.36
CA ARG A 58 -9.88 -1.62 1.32
C ARG A 58 -8.73 -2.39 0.66
N VAL A 59 -7.58 -1.74 0.44
CA VAL A 59 -6.36 -2.38 -0.09
C VAL A 59 -5.78 -3.36 0.94
N ARG A 60 -5.68 -2.98 2.22
CA ARG A 60 -5.25 -3.85 3.32
C ARG A 60 -6.08 -5.13 3.40
N ASP A 61 -7.40 -5.02 3.25
CA ASP A 61 -8.31 -6.16 3.31
C ASP A 61 -8.02 -7.20 2.22
N VAL A 62 -7.61 -6.77 1.02
CA VAL A 62 -7.25 -7.69 -0.08
C VAL A 62 -5.80 -8.15 -0.05
N CYS A 63 -4.94 -7.48 0.72
CA CYS A 63 -3.55 -7.90 0.91
C CYS A 63 -3.41 -9.19 1.72
N ASP A 64 -4.40 -9.58 2.54
CA ASP A 64 -4.37 -10.78 3.37
C ASP A 64 -3.06 -10.93 4.16
N GLU A 65 -2.21 -11.93 3.88
CA GLU A 65 -0.89 -12.11 4.51
C GLU A 65 0.24 -11.34 3.82
N ILE A 66 0.01 -10.76 2.63
CA ILE A 66 1.01 -9.97 1.90
C ILE A 66 1.24 -8.64 2.62
N PRO A 67 2.50 -8.26 2.93
CA PRO A 67 2.77 -6.99 3.60
C PRO A 67 2.30 -5.80 2.79
N LEU A 68 1.67 -4.84 3.47
CA LEU A 68 1.24 -3.57 2.91
C LEU A 68 2.11 -2.44 3.45
N ILE A 69 2.73 -1.69 2.57
CA ILE A 69 3.46 -0.45 2.85
C ILE A 69 2.65 0.73 2.31
N ILE A 70 2.67 1.88 2.97
CA ILE A 70 2.06 3.11 2.43
C ILE A 70 3.15 4.14 2.08
N ASP A 71 2.92 4.90 1.01
CA ASP A 71 3.85 5.93 0.55
C ASP A 71 3.70 7.22 1.37
N ASP A 72 4.84 7.77 1.82
CA ASP A 72 5.08 9.05 2.50
C ASP A 72 4.36 9.31 3.85
N ARG A 73 3.11 8.89 3.97
CA ARG A 73 2.18 9.25 5.04
C ARG A 73 2.35 8.35 6.27
N VAL A 74 3.53 8.36 6.89
CA VAL A 74 3.87 7.49 8.05
C VAL A 74 2.84 7.59 9.19
N HIS A 75 2.24 8.78 9.40
CA HIS A 75 1.24 9.00 10.45
C HIS A 75 -0.05 8.18 10.25
N LEU A 76 -0.31 7.68 9.04
CA LEU A 76 -1.51 6.90 8.71
C LEU A 76 -1.29 5.38 8.77
N VAL A 77 -0.06 4.90 9.01
CA VAL A 77 0.27 3.46 9.03
C VAL A 77 -0.64 2.70 9.98
N ALA A 78 -0.74 3.17 11.23
CA ALA A 78 -1.56 2.53 12.26
C ALA A 78 -3.06 2.62 11.96
N GLU A 79 -3.50 3.70 11.31
CA GLU A 79 -4.92 3.92 11.01
C GLU A 79 -5.43 3.02 9.86
N ILE A 80 -4.54 2.71 8.92
CA ILE A 80 -4.78 1.78 7.80
C ILE A 80 -4.55 0.32 8.22
N GLY A 81 -3.71 0.08 9.24
CA GLY A 81 -3.22 -1.26 9.57
C GLY A 81 -2.13 -1.74 8.61
N ALA A 82 -1.37 -0.80 8.03
CA ALA A 82 -0.22 -1.11 7.19
C ALA A 82 0.98 -1.62 8.03
N ASP A 83 1.86 -2.37 7.40
CA ASP A 83 3.05 -2.97 8.00
C ASP A 83 4.25 -2.02 8.05
N GLY A 84 4.14 -0.86 7.38
CA GLY A 84 5.15 0.18 7.38
C GLY A 84 4.87 1.29 6.37
N ALA A 85 5.87 2.15 6.18
CA ALA A 85 5.84 3.20 5.19
C ALA A 85 7.13 3.22 4.35
N HIS A 86 7.00 3.63 3.09
CA HIS A 86 8.13 4.00 2.24
C HIS A 86 8.23 5.52 2.25
N VAL A 87 9.43 6.06 2.46
CA VAL A 87 9.67 7.51 2.47
C VAL A 87 10.87 7.84 1.59
N GLY A 88 10.79 8.93 0.86
CA GLY A 88 11.88 9.54 0.11
C GLY A 88 12.72 10.51 0.96
N GLN A 89 13.71 11.11 0.31
CA GLN A 89 14.68 12.00 0.95
C GLN A 89 14.12 13.38 1.34
N SER A 90 12.96 13.75 0.80
CA SER A 90 12.35 15.06 0.98
C SER A 90 11.11 15.03 1.87
N ASP A 91 10.73 13.86 2.38
CA ASP A 91 9.48 13.68 3.12
C ASP A 91 9.71 14.00 4.61
N MET A 92 9.66 13.00 5.49
CA MET A 92 9.85 13.21 6.92
C MET A 92 11.28 12.83 7.37
N PRO A 93 11.91 13.63 8.27
CA PRO A 93 13.25 13.35 8.80
C PRO A 93 13.29 12.26 9.88
#